data_AF-A0A0D8XEQ0-F1
#
_entry.id   AF-A0A0D8XEQ0-F1
#
_cell.length_a   1.000
_cell.length_b   1.000
_cell.length_c   1.000
_cell.angle_alpha   90.00
_cell.angle_beta   90.00
_cell.angle_gamma   90.00
#
_symmetry.space_group_name_H-M   'P 1'
#
loop_
_entity.id
_entity.type
_entity.pdbx_description
1 polymer ?
#
loop_
_entity_poly.entity_id
_entity_poly.type
_entity_poly.pdbx_seq_one_letter_code
_entity_poly.pdbx_strand_id
1 'polypeptide(L)'
;MDGEERNCSKLEKGVIDVSISSCTPCPDCRTMIYDEDIMSGWKVDDQSLITNCPHCFVPDEEFVQGSERKGVFAPRLTIHMEWKEKPSMSWYRPNVFDLNSEVSADVSSEVVKDFCLSYISPLVLRREVETLLAGDMFALKDPKVMNSHPVVFWNIVFYLRRLALPSHLYMWISPRVHVRCVYDRPLDHIGPIPIYLANPNHKIVSNEKVSRHLPVWRTVTQAVQENKLFTAIQALINDSRRVNDNGQITLGQHFPVFRDIQFASLDSFGRALLRDNLDRQYVEEYSKLPPRIMCILPHQDKPQSPVQRACRKVFLPLDLF
;
A
#
# COMPACT_ATOMS: atom_id res chain seq x y z
N MET A 1 -9.87 45.55 29.89
CA MET A 1 -10.42 44.17 29.77
C MET A 1 -10.31 43.84 28.30
N ASP A 2 -9.10 43.51 27.88
CA ASP A 2 -8.77 43.20 26.48
C ASP A 2 -8.02 41.88 26.50
N GLY A 3 -8.67 40.81 26.08
CA GLY A 3 -8.01 39.52 26.02
C GLY A 3 -8.96 38.34 25.95
N GLU A 4 -9.83 38.25 24.94
CA GLU A 4 -10.53 36.98 24.65
C GLU A 4 -11.17 36.91 23.24
N GLU A 5 -10.47 37.37 22.19
CA GLU A 5 -11.03 37.30 20.80
C GLU A 5 -10.03 36.83 19.72
N ARG A 6 -9.03 36.01 20.07
CA ARG A 6 -7.98 35.62 19.10
C ARG A 6 -7.71 34.14 18.88
N ASN A 7 -8.67 33.25 19.15
CA ASN A 7 -8.47 31.81 18.90
C ASN A 7 -9.52 31.07 18.05
N CYS A 8 -10.60 31.72 17.59
CA CYS A 8 -11.65 31.01 16.82
C CYS A 8 -11.43 31.00 15.29
N SER A 9 -10.50 31.78 14.74
CA SER A 9 -10.37 31.98 13.27
C SER A 9 -9.35 31.08 12.54
N LYS A 10 -8.74 30.11 13.21
CA LYS A 10 -7.69 29.25 12.60
C LYS A 10 -8.16 27.89 12.07
N LEU A 11 -9.36 27.41 12.45
CA LEU A 11 -9.80 26.04 12.13
C LEU A 11 -10.57 25.89 10.80
N GLU A 12 -10.93 26.98 10.11
CA GLU A 12 -11.69 26.92 8.85
C GLU A 12 -10.86 26.52 7.61
N LYS A 13 -9.59 26.12 7.75
CA LYS A 13 -8.68 25.89 6.60
C LYS A 13 -8.00 24.52 6.52
N GLY A 14 -8.35 23.58 7.40
CA GLY A 14 -7.82 22.22 7.36
C GLY A 14 -8.43 21.35 6.25
N VAL A 15 -7.75 20.24 5.95
CA VAL A 15 -8.23 19.15 5.09
C VAL A 15 -8.14 17.84 5.86
N ILE A 16 -9.14 16.97 5.72
CA ILE A 16 -9.06 15.59 6.19
C ILE A 16 -8.20 14.81 5.18
N ASP A 17 -7.00 14.38 5.59
CA ASP A 17 -6.19 13.44 4.81
C ASP A 17 -6.65 12.01 5.14
N VAL A 18 -7.00 11.24 4.12
CA VAL A 18 -7.41 9.85 4.26
C VAL A 18 -6.44 8.99 3.47
N SER A 19 -5.59 8.23 4.15
CA SER A 19 -4.78 7.20 3.50
C SER A 19 -5.46 5.84 3.59
N ILE A 20 -5.64 5.20 2.43
CA ILE A 20 -6.24 3.88 2.31
C ILE A 20 -5.18 2.92 1.79
N SER A 21 -4.88 1.88 2.55
CA SER A 21 -3.96 0.81 2.15
C SER A 21 -4.66 -0.53 2.12
N SER A 22 -4.44 -1.31 1.07
CA SER A 22 -4.86 -2.72 1.00
C SER A 22 -3.74 -3.68 1.39
N CYS A 23 -2.55 -3.19 1.76
CA CYS A 23 -1.44 -4.07 2.09
C CYS A 23 -1.78 -4.93 3.31
N THR A 24 -1.58 -6.23 3.21
CA THR A 24 -1.96 -7.19 4.25
C THR A 24 -0.80 -8.17 4.50
N PRO A 25 -0.34 -8.35 5.76
CA PRO A 25 0.66 -9.37 6.06
C PRO A 25 0.07 -10.75 5.87
N CYS A 26 0.80 -11.62 5.16
CA CYS A 26 0.44 -13.03 5.06
C CYS A 26 0.47 -13.68 6.46
N PRO A 27 -0.56 -14.45 6.88
CA PRO A 27 -0.57 -15.10 8.19
C PRO A 27 0.54 -16.16 8.33
N ASP A 28 0.98 -16.78 7.24
CA ASP A 28 1.99 -17.84 7.26
C ASP A 28 3.43 -17.28 7.23
N CYS A 29 3.79 -16.52 6.19
CA CYS A 29 5.17 -16.02 6.03
C CYS A 29 5.40 -14.62 6.61
N ARG A 30 4.35 -13.92 7.04
CA ARG A 30 4.39 -12.54 7.57
C ARG A 30 4.89 -11.47 6.59
N THR A 31 5.22 -11.83 5.35
CA THR A 31 5.55 -10.88 4.28
C THR A 31 4.31 -10.02 3.97
N MET A 32 4.51 -8.71 3.80
CA MET A 32 3.46 -7.80 3.34
C MET A 32 3.08 -8.10 1.90
N ILE A 33 1.79 -8.38 1.67
CA ILE A 33 1.23 -8.64 0.36
C ILE A 33 0.49 -7.39 -0.10
N TYR A 34 0.84 -6.90 -1.29
CA TYR A 34 0.35 -5.62 -1.81
C TYR A 34 -0.86 -5.82 -2.74
N ASP A 35 -1.44 -4.71 -3.15
CA ASP A 35 -2.70 -4.69 -3.89
C ASP A 35 -2.65 -5.52 -5.17
N GLU A 36 -1.56 -5.43 -5.94
CA GLU A 36 -1.46 -6.16 -7.20
C GLU A 36 -1.28 -7.67 -6.99
N ASP A 37 -0.63 -8.05 -5.88
CA ASP A 37 -0.47 -9.44 -5.48
C ASP A 37 -1.82 -10.02 -5.03
N ILE A 38 -2.55 -9.29 -4.20
CA ILE A 38 -3.91 -9.64 -3.74
C ILE A 38 -4.87 -9.79 -4.92
N MET A 39 -4.88 -8.81 -5.83
CA MET A 39 -5.74 -8.80 -7.02
C MET A 39 -5.43 -9.96 -7.96
N SER A 40 -4.15 -10.28 -8.16
CA SER A 40 -3.74 -11.40 -9.02
C SER A 40 -4.15 -12.77 -8.47
N GLY A 41 -4.34 -12.87 -7.15
CA GLY A 41 -4.75 -14.09 -6.47
C GLY A 41 -6.27 -14.30 -6.42
N TRP A 42 -7.07 -13.28 -6.77
CA TRP A 42 -8.53 -13.42 -6.82
C TRP A 42 -8.98 -14.23 -8.02
N LYS A 43 -9.85 -15.19 -7.73
CA LYS A 43 -10.51 -16.03 -8.74
C LYS A 43 -11.86 -15.42 -9.11
N VAL A 44 -12.40 -15.88 -10.24
CA VAL A 44 -13.67 -15.41 -10.80
C VAL A 44 -14.88 -15.93 -10.00
N ASP A 45 -14.70 -16.89 -9.08
CA ASP A 45 -15.78 -17.39 -8.24
C ASP A 45 -16.13 -16.40 -7.13
N ASP A 46 -17.28 -15.74 -7.30
CA ASP A 46 -17.81 -14.62 -6.52
C ASP A 46 -17.95 -14.85 -5.00
N GLN A 47 -17.71 -16.05 -4.47
CA GLN A 47 -17.99 -16.39 -3.07
C GLN A 47 -16.77 -16.28 -2.15
N SER A 48 -15.55 -16.24 -2.70
CA SER A 48 -14.35 -16.27 -1.88
C SER A 48 -13.91 -14.86 -1.49
N LEU A 49 -13.94 -14.56 -0.18
CA LEU A 49 -13.37 -13.34 0.41
C LEU A 49 -11.86 -13.47 0.67
N ILE A 50 -11.23 -14.46 0.04
CA ILE A 50 -9.85 -14.87 0.30
C ILE A 50 -9.00 -14.66 -0.93
N THR A 51 -7.71 -14.48 -0.71
CA THR A 51 -6.68 -14.46 -1.74
C THR A 51 -5.52 -15.37 -1.32
N ASN A 52 -4.57 -15.57 -2.22
CA ASN A 52 -3.41 -16.41 -2.01
C ASN A 52 -2.14 -15.55 -1.96
N CYS A 53 -1.29 -15.80 -0.98
CA CYS A 53 0.04 -15.21 -0.88
C CYS A 53 0.93 -15.80 -1.99
N PRO A 54 1.48 -14.99 -2.90
CA PRO A 54 2.34 -15.46 -4.00
C PRO A 54 3.68 -16.05 -3.51
N HIS A 55 4.02 -15.86 -2.24
CA HIS A 55 5.27 -16.35 -1.65
C HIS A 55 5.11 -17.68 -0.90
N CYS A 56 3.89 -18.01 -0.48
CA CYS A 56 3.56 -19.28 0.19
C CYS A 56 2.88 -20.27 -0.75
N PHE A 57 2.12 -19.77 -1.72
CA PHE A 57 1.35 -20.59 -2.65
C PHE A 57 2.27 -21.17 -3.74
N VAL A 58 2.33 -22.50 -3.82
CA VAL A 58 3.02 -23.22 -4.89
C VAL A 58 1.95 -23.82 -5.81
N PRO A 59 1.82 -23.38 -7.07
CA PRO A 59 0.77 -23.86 -7.98
C PRO A 59 0.87 -25.35 -8.35
N ASP A 60 2.07 -25.94 -8.25
CA ASP A 60 2.42 -27.23 -8.88
C ASP A 60 2.63 -28.40 -7.90
N GLU A 61 2.38 -28.25 -6.60
CA GLU A 61 2.28 -29.45 -5.75
C GLU A 61 0.91 -30.09 -5.99
N GLU A 62 0.92 -31.31 -6.55
CA GLU A 62 -0.23 -32.21 -6.51
C GLU A 62 -0.80 -32.16 -5.10
N PHE A 63 -2.02 -31.64 -4.96
CA PHE A 63 -2.73 -31.59 -3.70
C PHE A 63 -2.79 -33.01 -3.12
N VAL A 64 -1.85 -33.36 -2.26
CA VAL A 64 -1.98 -34.53 -1.40
C VAL A 64 -3.18 -34.22 -0.53
N GLN A 65 -4.27 -34.98 -0.72
CA GLN A 65 -5.49 -34.84 0.05
C GLN A 65 -5.13 -34.86 1.55
N GLY A 66 -5.20 -33.70 2.21
CA GLY A 66 -4.84 -33.55 3.63
C GLY A 66 -3.78 -32.50 3.96
N SER A 67 -3.08 -31.89 2.99
CA SER A 67 -2.15 -30.78 3.29
C SER A 67 -2.90 -29.45 3.54
N GLU A 68 -2.53 -28.75 4.61
CA GLU A 68 -3.05 -27.41 4.91
C GLU A 68 -2.69 -26.43 3.78
N ARG A 69 -3.69 -25.74 3.23
CA ARG A 69 -3.48 -24.68 2.22
C ARG A 69 -2.80 -23.47 2.87
N LYS A 70 -1.47 -23.42 2.77
CA LYS A 70 -0.68 -22.26 3.22
C LYS A 70 -0.88 -21.07 2.30
N GLY A 71 -0.82 -19.88 2.88
CA GLY A 71 -0.89 -18.61 2.17
C GLY A 71 -2.29 -18.16 1.83
N VAL A 72 -3.34 -18.81 2.32
CA VAL A 72 -4.73 -18.38 2.08
C VAL A 72 -5.15 -17.41 3.17
N PHE A 73 -5.61 -16.22 2.82
CA PHE A 73 -6.03 -15.22 3.80
C PHE A 73 -7.12 -14.28 3.28
N ALA A 74 -7.89 -13.70 4.20
CA ALA A 74 -8.81 -12.61 3.88
C ALA A 74 -8.04 -11.28 3.90
N PRO A 75 -7.95 -10.56 2.77
CA PRO A 75 -7.20 -9.31 2.71
C PRO A 75 -7.96 -8.18 3.42
N ARG A 76 -7.20 -7.19 3.90
CA ARG A 76 -7.72 -6.07 4.69
C ARG A 76 -7.54 -4.76 3.96
N LEU A 77 -8.50 -3.86 4.15
CA LEU A 77 -8.44 -2.48 3.72
C LEU A 77 -8.31 -1.64 4.99
N THR A 78 -7.16 -1.00 5.18
CA THR A 78 -6.89 -0.15 6.34
C THR A 78 -7.03 1.32 5.97
N ILE A 79 -7.77 2.05 6.78
CA ILE A 79 -8.10 3.46 6.58
C ILE A 79 -7.51 4.23 7.75
N HIS A 80 -6.67 5.20 7.43
CA HIS A 80 -6.14 6.17 8.38
C HIS A 80 -6.64 7.56 8.00
N MET A 81 -7.19 8.28 8.98
CA MET A 81 -7.69 9.63 8.83
C MET A 81 -6.98 10.54 9.80
N GLU A 82 -6.53 11.68 9.32
CA GLU A 82 -5.92 12.72 10.14
C GLU A 82 -6.28 14.10 9.59
N TRP A 83 -6.42 15.08 10.49
CA TRP A 83 -6.53 16.47 10.10
C TRP A 83 -5.16 17.04 9.76
N LYS A 84 -5.06 17.69 8.59
CA LYS A 84 -3.86 18.42 8.17
C LYS A 84 -4.18 19.86 7.79
N GLU A 85 -3.23 20.77 8.04
CA GLU A 85 -3.34 22.17 7.58
C GLU A 85 -3.33 22.27 6.06
N LYS A 86 -2.62 21.36 5.38
CA LYS A 86 -2.47 21.32 3.92
C LYS A 86 -2.55 19.88 3.42
N PRO A 87 -3.10 19.66 2.22
CA PRO A 87 -3.13 18.33 1.63
C PRO A 87 -1.72 17.80 1.41
N SER A 88 -1.54 16.50 1.64
CA SER A 88 -0.26 15.82 1.41
C SER A 88 0.11 15.88 -0.08
N MET A 89 1.40 15.83 -0.40
CA MET A 89 1.80 15.64 -1.80
C MET A 89 1.39 14.25 -2.27
N SER A 90 0.73 14.16 -3.42
CA SER A 90 0.08 12.92 -3.84
C SER A 90 -0.08 12.83 -5.36
N TRP A 91 -0.19 11.60 -5.86
CA TRP A 91 -0.71 11.32 -7.20
C TRP A 91 -2.17 11.78 -7.36
N TYR A 92 -2.92 11.73 -6.27
CA TYR A 92 -4.34 12.02 -6.22
C TYR A 92 -4.59 13.51 -5.93
N ARG A 93 -5.54 14.13 -6.64
CA ARG A 93 -5.92 15.53 -6.39
C ARG A 93 -6.85 15.63 -5.18
N PRO A 94 -6.64 16.57 -4.25
CA PRO A 94 -7.59 16.82 -3.16
C PRO A 94 -8.99 17.12 -3.68
N ASN A 95 -10.02 16.65 -2.99
CA ASN A 95 -11.40 17.01 -3.27
C ASN A 95 -11.79 18.13 -2.30
N VAL A 96 -11.85 19.35 -2.83
CA VAL A 96 -12.26 20.55 -2.09
C VAL A 96 -13.55 21.03 -2.72
N PHE A 97 -14.63 21.01 -1.95
CA PHE A 97 -15.90 21.54 -2.38
C PHE A 97 -16.14 22.85 -1.62
N ASP A 98 -16.04 23.98 -2.34
CA ASP A 98 -16.38 25.29 -1.79
C ASP A 98 -17.91 25.40 -1.71
N LEU A 99 -18.46 24.95 -0.58
CA LEU A 99 -19.81 25.33 -0.19
C LEU A 99 -19.75 26.77 0.33
N ASN A 100 -20.31 27.73 -0.43
CA ASN A 100 -20.64 29.06 0.08
C ASN A 100 -21.75 28.95 1.13
N SER A 101 -21.44 28.37 2.28
CA SER A 101 -22.39 28.25 3.39
C SER A 101 -21.63 28.25 4.69
N GLU A 102 -22.04 29.20 5.54
CA GLU A 102 -21.73 29.37 6.95
C GLU A 102 -22.12 28.11 7.74
N VAL A 103 -21.40 27.01 7.52
CA VAL A 103 -21.51 25.82 8.35
C VAL A 103 -20.34 25.87 9.31
N SER A 104 -20.57 26.54 10.44
CA SER A 104 -19.75 26.41 11.63
C SER A 104 -19.85 24.96 12.12
N ALA A 105 -19.07 24.07 11.50
CA ALA A 105 -18.80 22.78 12.08
C ALA A 105 -17.83 23.02 13.24
N ASP A 106 -18.25 22.71 14.46
CA ASP A 106 -17.35 22.56 15.60
C ASP A 106 -16.23 21.59 15.19
N VAL A 107 -15.08 22.12 14.79
CA VAL A 107 -13.90 21.32 14.49
C VAL A 107 -13.26 20.99 15.82
N SER A 108 -13.70 19.88 16.41
CA SER A 108 -13.01 19.28 17.54
C SER A 108 -11.60 18.85 17.11
N SER A 109 -10.65 19.23 17.95
CA SER A 109 -9.23 18.89 17.86
C SER A 109 -8.96 17.39 17.64
N GLU A 110 -7.90 17.08 16.90
CA GLU A 110 -7.18 15.79 16.87
C GLU A 110 -8.00 14.51 16.62
N VAL A 111 -8.82 14.47 15.57
CA VAL A 111 -9.36 13.17 15.11
C VAL A 111 -8.31 12.44 14.28
N VAL A 112 -7.46 11.64 14.93
CA VAL A 112 -6.75 10.52 14.29
C VAL A 112 -7.64 9.29 14.39
N LYS A 113 -8.12 8.79 13.25
CA LYS A 113 -8.94 7.56 13.19
C LYS A 113 -8.25 6.52 12.35
N ASP A 114 -7.99 5.34 12.92
CA ASP A 114 -7.40 4.21 12.22
C ASP A 114 -8.26 2.96 12.40
N PHE A 115 -8.65 2.32 11.30
CA PHE A 115 -9.47 1.10 11.34
C PHE A 115 -9.25 0.22 10.12
N CYS A 116 -9.53 -1.08 10.28
CA CYS A 116 -9.42 -2.09 9.25
C CYS A 116 -10.79 -2.66 8.89
N LEU A 117 -11.00 -2.93 7.60
CA LEU A 117 -12.17 -3.61 7.04
C LEU A 117 -11.72 -4.73 6.10
N SER A 118 -12.64 -5.55 5.61
CA SER A 118 -12.34 -6.51 4.54
C SER A 118 -12.07 -5.77 3.23
N TYR A 119 -10.94 -6.08 2.59
CA TYR A 119 -10.68 -5.69 1.21
C TYR A 119 -11.28 -6.76 0.30
N ILE A 120 -12.16 -6.38 -0.62
CA ILE A 120 -12.93 -7.33 -1.42
C ILE A 120 -12.72 -7.09 -2.92
N SER A 121 -12.87 -8.16 -3.71
CA SER A 121 -12.73 -8.09 -5.16
C SER A 121 -13.82 -7.22 -5.79
N PRO A 122 -13.61 -6.66 -7.00
CA PRO A 122 -14.64 -5.88 -7.68
C PRO A 122 -15.94 -6.67 -7.92
N LEU A 123 -15.86 -7.99 -8.10
CA LEU A 123 -17.01 -8.87 -8.29
C LEU A 123 -17.80 -9.04 -7.00
N VAL A 124 -17.11 -9.30 -5.88
CA VAL A 124 -17.75 -9.37 -4.57
C VAL A 124 -18.36 -8.02 -4.23
N LEU A 125 -17.63 -6.91 -4.43
CA LEU A 125 -18.15 -5.57 -4.18
C LEU A 125 -19.41 -5.28 -4.98
N ARG A 126 -19.43 -5.63 -6.28
CA ARG A 126 -20.64 -5.51 -7.11
C ARG A 126 -21.82 -6.23 -6.46
N ARG A 127 -21.65 -7.49 -6.04
CA ARG A 127 -22.71 -8.26 -5.39
C ARG A 127 -23.18 -7.63 -4.08
N GLU A 128 -22.25 -7.18 -3.23
CA GLU A 128 -22.62 -6.53 -1.96
C GLU A 128 -23.40 -5.23 -2.19
N VAL A 129 -23.06 -4.48 -3.25
CA VAL A 129 -23.82 -3.29 -3.67
C VAL A 129 -25.22 -3.66 -4.17
N GLU A 130 -25.36 -4.67 -5.02
CA GLU A 130 -26.68 -5.10 -5.52
C GLU A 130 -27.56 -5.62 -4.38
N THR A 131 -26.98 -6.37 -3.43
CA THR A 131 -27.68 -6.84 -2.23
C THR A 131 -28.16 -5.68 -1.37
N LEU A 132 -27.31 -4.66 -1.17
CA LEU A 132 -27.67 -3.45 -0.44
C LEU A 132 -28.84 -2.72 -1.11
N LEU A 133 -28.79 -2.54 -2.44
CA LEU A 133 -29.82 -1.83 -3.20
C LEU A 133 -31.14 -2.61 -3.31
N ALA A 134 -31.08 -3.94 -3.29
CA ALA A 134 -32.28 -4.78 -3.23
C ALA A 134 -33.02 -4.64 -1.89
N GLY A 135 -32.29 -4.43 -0.79
CA GLY A 135 -32.87 -4.15 0.53
C GLY A 135 -33.31 -2.70 0.72
N ASP A 136 -32.54 -1.75 0.18
CA ASP A 136 -32.82 -0.32 0.22
C ASP A 136 -32.32 0.37 -1.06
N MET A 137 -33.26 0.64 -1.98
CA MET A 137 -32.98 1.28 -3.27
C MET A 137 -32.37 2.70 -3.13
N PHE A 138 -32.47 3.32 -1.96
CA PHE A 138 -31.93 4.65 -1.69
C PHE A 138 -30.70 4.63 -0.77
N ALA A 139 -30.13 3.46 -0.46
CA ALA A 139 -29.00 3.32 0.45
C ALA A 139 -27.79 4.21 0.07
N LEU A 140 -27.54 4.39 -1.23
CA LEU A 140 -26.47 5.26 -1.76
C LEU A 140 -26.89 6.72 -1.94
N LYS A 141 -27.94 7.18 -1.25
CA LYS A 141 -28.30 8.60 -1.11
C LYS A 141 -28.07 9.14 0.30
N ASP A 142 -27.94 8.26 1.30
CA ASP A 142 -27.76 8.63 2.70
C ASP A 142 -26.29 8.40 3.14
N PRO A 143 -25.58 9.42 3.65
CA PRO A 143 -24.24 9.28 4.21
C PRO A 143 -24.11 8.21 5.30
N LYS A 144 -25.23 7.78 5.93
CA LYS A 144 -25.24 6.69 6.91
C LYS A 144 -24.65 5.38 6.38
N VAL A 145 -24.61 5.16 5.07
CA VAL A 145 -23.98 3.96 4.47
C VAL A 145 -22.51 3.79 4.90
N MET A 146 -21.81 4.90 5.21
CA MET A 146 -20.44 4.86 5.73
C MET A 146 -20.34 4.08 7.06
N ASN A 147 -21.39 4.12 7.88
CA ASN A 147 -21.44 3.46 9.19
C ASN A 147 -22.26 2.15 9.16
N SER A 148 -23.34 2.10 8.37
CA SER A 148 -24.19 0.90 8.29
C SER A 148 -23.58 -0.20 7.41
N HIS A 149 -22.87 0.16 6.34
CA HIS A 149 -22.24 -0.77 5.41
C HIS A 149 -20.79 -0.33 5.09
N PRO A 150 -19.91 -0.25 6.11
CA PRO A 150 -18.57 0.33 5.96
C PRO A 150 -17.71 -0.42 4.93
N VAL A 151 -17.83 -1.75 4.84
CA VAL A 151 -17.09 -2.55 3.85
C VAL A 151 -17.46 -2.13 2.43
N VAL A 152 -18.74 -1.94 2.13
CA VAL A 152 -19.21 -1.49 0.81
C VAL A 152 -18.71 -0.07 0.53
N PHE A 153 -18.94 0.87 1.46
CA PHE A 153 -18.57 2.27 1.28
C PHE A 153 -17.06 2.45 1.03
N TRP A 154 -16.20 1.87 1.88
CA TRP A 154 -14.75 2.08 1.78
C TRP A 154 -14.12 1.38 0.57
N ASN A 155 -14.63 0.21 0.17
CA ASN A 155 -14.17 -0.44 -1.05
C ASN A 155 -14.62 0.36 -2.30
N ILE A 156 -15.84 0.90 -2.34
CA ILE A 156 -16.26 1.83 -3.42
C ILE A 156 -15.32 3.04 -3.48
N VAL A 157 -15.08 3.71 -2.34
CA VAL A 157 -14.18 4.87 -2.25
C VAL A 157 -12.78 4.52 -2.77
N PHE A 158 -12.23 3.37 -2.37
CA PHE A 158 -10.93 2.88 -2.84
C PHE A 158 -10.92 2.68 -4.36
N TYR A 159 -11.86 1.91 -4.93
CA TYR A 159 -11.86 1.63 -6.36
C TYR A 159 -12.14 2.86 -7.21
N LEU A 160 -13.10 3.72 -6.82
CA LEU A 160 -13.35 4.98 -7.52
C LEU A 160 -12.09 5.83 -7.54
N ARG A 161 -11.36 5.88 -6.42
CA ARG A 161 -10.14 6.67 -6.33
C ARG A 161 -9.03 6.09 -7.19
N ARG A 162 -8.83 4.76 -7.14
CA ARG A 162 -7.88 4.02 -7.98
C ARG A 162 -8.21 4.10 -9.47
N LEU A 163 -9.47 4.28 -9.85
CA LEU A 163 -9.90 4.42 -11.25
C LEU A 163 -9.98 5.88 -11.73
N ALA A 164 -9.57 6.85 -10.89
CA ALA A 164 -9.70 8.28 -11.17
C ALA A 164 -11.14 8.74 -11.45
N LEU A 165 -12.14 8.04 -10.91
CA LEU A 165 -13.54 8.35 -11.16
C LEU A 165 -14.02 9.45 -10.20
N PRO A 166 -14.63 10.54 -10.71
CA PRO A 166 -15.20 11.57 -9.86
C PRO A 166 -16.40 11.01 -9.09
N SER A 167 -16.55 11.40 -7.83
CA SER A 167 -17.67 10.95 -7.01
C SER A 167 -17.96 11.92 -5.87
N HIS A 168 -19.25 12.07 -5.57
CA HIS A 168 -19.72 12.83 -4.41
C HIS A 168 -19.53 12.07 -3.10
N LEU A 169 -19.27 10.75 -3.14
CA LEU A 169 -19.08 9.93 -1.93
C LEU A 169 -17.94 10.43 -1.05
N TYR A 170 -16.92 11.07 -1.65
CA TYR A 170 -15.83 11.69 -0.90
C TYR A 170 -16.34 12.80 0.04
N MET A 171 -17.40 13.52 -0.34
CA MET A 171 -17.98 14.61 0.45
C MET A 171 -18.61 14.12 1.75
N TRP A 172 -19.05 12.86 1.79
CA TRP A 172 -19.62 12.27 3.01
C TRP A 172 -18.55 11.99 4.08
N ILE A 173 -17.27 11.99 3.69
CA ILE A 173 -16.14 11.93 4.62
C ILE A 173 -15.92 13.34 5.20
N SER A 174 -15.75 14.34 4.33
CA SER A 174 -15.60 15.76 4.70
C SER A 174 -15.76 16.67 3.47
N PRO A 175 -16.26 17.91 3.62
CA PRO A 175 -16.28 18.92 2.54
C PRO A 175 -14.89 19.21 1.94
N ARG A 176 -13.84 19.05 2.75
CA ARG A 176 -12.44 19.19 2.34
C ARG A 176 -11.70 17.91 2.69
N VAL A 177 -11.55 17.03 1.70
CA VAL A 177 -10.94 15.71 1.89
C VAL A 177 -9.89 15.42 0.83
N HIS A 178 -8.78 14.83 1.27
CA HIS A 178 -7.75 14.31 0.41
C HIS A 178 -7.65 12.79 0.59
N VAL A 179 -8.37 12.04 -0.25
CA VAL A 179 -8.28 10.58 -0.26
C VAL A 179 -7.06 10.16 -1.07
N ARG A 180 -6.18 9.36 -0.49
CA ARG A 180 -4.96 8.84 -1.11
C ARG A 180 -4.93 7.33 -0.91
N CYS A 181 -4.60 6.60 -1.96
CA CYS A 181 -4.36 5.17 -1.84
C CYS A 181 -2.85 4.95 -1.77
N VAL A 182 -2.36 4.23 -0.78
CA VAL A 182 -0.93 4.14 -0.46
C VAL A 182 -0.44 2.69 -0.50
N TYR A 183 0.83 2.48 -0.86
CA TYR A 183 1.49 1.17 -0.80
C TYR A 183 1.78 0.78 0.64
N ASP A 184 2.46 1.67 1.36
CA ASP A 184 3.14 1.35 2.58
C ASP A 184 2.49 2.02 3.79
N ARG A 185 2.58 1.34 4.92
CA ARG A 185 2.20 1.86 6.23
C ARG A 185 3.40 1.68 7.14
N PRO A 186 4.27 2.70 7.27
CA PRO A 186 5.56 2.58 7.95
C PRO A 186 5.49 2.00 9.37
N LEU A 187 4.38 2.27 10.07
CA LEU A 187 4.14 1.82 11.44
C LEU A 187 3.71 0.35 11.56
N ASP A 188 3.30 -0.28 10.46
CA ASP A 188 2.78 -1.66 10.45
C ASP A 188 3.90 -2.71 10.26
N HIS A 189 5.14 -2.29 10.01
CA HIS A 189 6.28 -3.20 9.84
C HIS A 189 6.76 -3.74 11.19
N ILE A 190 6.60 -5.05 11.40
CA ILE A 190 7.07 -5.77 12.61
C ILE A 190 8.45 -6.45 12.38
N GLY A 191 8.87 -6.58 11.12
CA GLY A 191 10.11 -7.25 10.71
C GLY A 191 11.09 -6.32 9.99
N PRO A 192 11.77 -6.78 8.93
CA PRO A 192 12.60 -5.92 8.09
C PRO A 192 11.77 -4.76 7.54
N ILE A 193 12.15 -3.55 7.91
CA ILE A 193 11.52 -2.31 7.44
C ILE A 193 12.09 -1.93 6.07
N PRO A 194 11.39 -1.22 5.18
CA PRO A 194 11.87 -0.85 3.84
C PRO A 194 13.09 0.10 3.83
N ILE A 195 13.94 0.02 2.80
CA ILE A 195 15.20 0.78 2.68
C ILE A 195 14.95 2.27 2.41
N TYR A 196 13.81 2.64 1.85
CA TYR A 196 13.46 4.05 1.59
C TYR A 196 13.39 4.86 2.89
N LEU A 197 13.11 4.22 4.03
CA LEU A 197 13.13 4.86 5.34
C LEU A 197 14.53 5.31 5.78
N ALA A 198 15.59 4.87 5.10
CA ALA A 198 16.94 5.41 5.29
C ALA A 198 17.14 6.79 4.61
N ASN A 199 16.20 7.27 3.80
CA ASN A 199 16.30 8.58 3.16
C ASN A 199 16.24 9.69 4.24
N PRO A 200 17.26 10.55 4.33
CA PRO A 200 17.35 11.58 5.37
C PRO A 200 16.30 12.68 5.27
N ASN A 201 15.56 12.75 4.15
CA ASN A 201 14.50 13.74 3.95
C ASN A 201 13.14 13.32 4.55
N HIS A 202 13.00 12.08 5.05
CA HIS A 202 11.76 11.64 5.70
C HIS A 202 11.60 12.24 7.09
N LYS A 203 10.40 12.76 7.35
CA LYS A 203 9.99 13.26 8.67
C LYS A 203 9.21 12.22 9.48
N ILE A 204 8.97 11.06 8.90
CA ILE A 204 8.13 10.02 9.48
C ILE A 204 8.95 9.23 10.50
N VAL A 205 8.57 9.44 11.75
CA VAL A 205 8.79 8.57 12.92
C VAL A 205 10.13 8.79 13.64
N SER A 206 9.98 9.29 14.87
CA SER A 206 10.92 9.23 15.99
C SER A 206 12.18 8.38 15.73
N ASN A 207 13.34 9.05 15.79
CA ASN A 207 14.71 8.60 15.54
C ASN A 207 15.18 7.29 16.20
N GLU A 208 14.34 6.52 16.90
CA GLU A 208 14.78 5.42 17.76
C GLU A 208 14.52 4.01 17.20
N LYS A 209 13.67 3.82 16.18
CA LYS A 209 13.31 2.46 15.71
C LYS A 209 13.71 2.09 14.28
N VAL A 210 14.15 3.05 13.46
CA VAL A 210 14.34 2.83 12.02
C VAL A 210 15.79 3.10 11.64
N SER A 211 16.66 2.10 11.84
CA SER A 211 18.04 2.16 11.36
C SER A 211 18.21 1.19 10.19
N ARG A 212 17.98 1.66 8.96
CA ARG A 212 18.41 1.00 7.72
C ARG A 212 19.70 1.66 7.23
N HIS A 213 20.47 0.94 6.42
CA HIS A 213 21.80 1.37 6.02
C HIS A 213 21.74 2.45 4.92
N LEU A 214 21.95 3.71 5.28
CA LEU A 214 22.02 4.86 4.36
C LEU A 214 22.94 4.63 3.14
N PRO A 215 24.13 4.00 3.25
CA PRO A 215 24.97 3.71 2.09
C PRO A 215 24.30 2.76 1.09
N VAL A 216 23.53 1.79 1.56
CA VAL A 216 22.77 0.86 0.71
C VAL A 216 21.66 1.59 -0.01
N TRP A 217 20.91 2.45 0.69
CA TRP A 217 19.89 3.30 0.07
C TRP A 217 20.47 4.18 -1.05
N ARG A 218 21.60 4.86 -0.80
CA ARG A 218 22.29 5.67 -1.82
C ARG A 218 22.72 4.84 -3.04
N THR A 219 23.23 3.64 -2.79
CA THR A 219 23.64 2.72 -3.86
C THR A 219 22.44 2.30 -4.71
N VAL A 220 21.32 1.96 -4.07
CA VAL A 220 20.08 1.57 -4.76
C VAL A 220 19.53 2.72 -5.63
N THR A 221 19.41 3.93 -5.07
CA THR A 221 18.85 5.07 -5.81
C THR A 221 19.77 5.52 -6.96
N GLN A 222 21.08 5.55 -6.74
CA GLN A 222 22.05 5.83 -7.80
C GLN A 222 22.03 4.77 -8.90
N ALA A 223 21.98 3.48 -8.54
CA ALA A 223 21.92 2.39 -9.51
C ALA A 223 20.65 2.47 -10.38
N VAL A 224 19.51 2.87 -9.82
CA VAL A 224 18.28 3.10 -10.60
C VAL A 224 18.44 4.30 -11.54
N GLN A 225 18.99 5.41 -11.07
CA GLN A 225 19.25 6.62 -11.89
C GLN A 225 20.19 6.31 -13.08
N GLU A 226 21.19 5.45 -12.88
CA GLU A 226 22.18 5.08 -13.88
C GLU A 226 21.75 3.87 -14.76
N ASN A 227 20.55 3.31 -14.57
CA ASN A 227 20.08 2.08 -15.23
C ASN A 227 21.01 0.86 -14.99
N LYS A 228 21.58 0.73 -13.79
CA LYS A 228 22.47 -0.35 -13.36
C LYS A 228 21.80 -1.21 -12.28
N LEU A 229 20.62 -1.74 -12.57
CA LEU A 229 19.78 -2.37 -11.54
C LEU A 229 20.42 -3.59 -10.87
N PHE A 230 21.32 -4.30 -11.57
CA PHE A 230 22.10 -5.39 -10.98
C PHE A 230 22.90 -4.94 -9.75
N THR A 231 23.44 -3.73 -9.75
CA THR A 231 24.16 -3.16 -8.60
C THR A 231 23.23 -2.96 -7.40
N ALA A 232 22.00 -2.51 -7.63
CA ALA A 232 21.00 -2.39 -6.56
C ALA A 232 20.63 -3.76 -5.97
N ILE A 233 20.40 -4.75 -6.83
CA ILE A 233 20.09 -6.13 -6.42
C ILE A 233 21.24 -6.71 -5.59
N GLN A 234 22.48 -6.59 -6.06
CA GLN A 234 23.65 -7.08 -5.32
C GLN A 234 23.83 -6.37 -3.98
N ALA A 235 23.61 -5.04 -3.92
CA ALA A 235 23.72 -4.30 -2.67
C ALA A 235 22.76 -4.82 -1.61
N LEU A 236 21.49 -5.06 -1.97
CA LEU A 236 20.46 -5.56 -1.05
C LEU A 236 20.67 -7.01 -0.64
N ILE A 237 21.11 -7.87 -1.57
CA ILE A 237 21.46 -9.27 -1.26
C ILE A 237 22.67 -9.32 -0.31
N ASN A 238 23.68 -8.49 -0.53
CA ASN A 238 24.85 -8.44 0.33
C ASN A 238 24.54 -7.88 1.73
N ASP A 239 23.60 -6.94 1.84
CA ASP A 239 23.13 -6.39 3.12
C ASP A 239 22.45 -7.45 4.01
N SER A 240 21.69 -8.35 3.37
CA SER A 240 21.01 -9.47 4.02
C SER A 240 21.88 -10.72 4.19
N ARG A 241 23.07 -10.75 3.58
CA ARG A 241 23.97 -11.91 3.63
C ARG A 241 24.43 -12.21 5.06
N ARG A 242 24.44 -13.49 5.40
CA ARG A 242 24.99 -14.03 6.65
C ARG A 242 25.91 -15.21 6.32
N VAL A 243 26.80 -15.53 7.25
CA VAL A 243 27.68 -16.70 7.18
C VAL A 243 27.35 -17.55 8.38
N ASN A 244 26.96 -18.80 8.15
CA ASN A 244 26.70 -19.74 9.25
C ASN A 244 28.02 -20.31 9.81
N ASP A 245 27.95 -21.02 10.93
CA ASP A 245 29.12 -21.58 11.62
C ASP A 245 29.94 -22.54 10.73
N ASN A 246 29.32 -23.11 9.70
CA ASN A 246 29.94 -24.00 8.72
C ASN A 246 30.60 -23.24 7.55
N GLY A 247 30.64 -21.90 7.58
CA GLY A 247 31.19 -21.06 6.52
C GLY A 247 30.33 -20.96 5.26
N GLN A 248 29.10 -21.50 5.28
CA GLN A 248 28.17 -21.39 4.16
C GLN A 248 27.41 -20.07 4.19
N ILE A 249 27.11 -19.56 3.01
CA ILE A 249 26.38 -18.32 2.82
C ILE A 249 24.88 -18.59 2.96
N THR A 250 24.23 -17.85 3.83
CA THR A 250 22.77 -17.82 3.96
C THR A 250 22.26 -16.38 3.81
N LEU A 251 20.97 -16.22 3.54
CA LEU A 251 20.31 -14.92 3.57
C LEU A 251 19.48 -14.81 4.85
N GLY A 252 19.70 -13.74 5.61
CA GLY A 252 18.86 -13.38 6.74
C GLY A 252 17.49 -12.86 6.28
N GLN A 253 16.59 -12.67 7.24
CA GLN A 253 15.31 -12.03 6.97
C GLN A 253 15.54 -10.61 6.43
N HIS A 254 14.90 -10.28 5.30
CA HIS A 254 15.02 -8.97 4.66
C HIS A 254 13.71 -8.60 3.97
N PHE A 255 13.56 -7.30 3.70
CA PHE A 255 12.42 -6.78 2.96
C PHE A 255 12.56 -7.19 1.48
N PRO A 256 11.47 -7.55 0.77
CA PRO A 256 11.59 -8.06 -0.61
C PRO A 256 12.42 -7.14 -1.50
N VAL A 257 13.44 -7.70 -2.17
CA VAL A 257 14.47 -6.93 -2.90
C VAL A 257 13.85 -5.99 -3.93
N PHE A 258 12.89 -6.48 -4.72
CA PHE A 258 12.19 -5.65 -5.69
C PHE A 258 11.41 -4.51 -5.03
N ARG A 259 10.77 -4.75 -3.88
CA ARG A 259 10.00 -3.73 -3.16
C ARG A 259 10.91 -2.67 -2.53
N ASP A 260 12.07 -3.07 -2.01
CA ASP A 260 13.08 -2.13 -1.52
C ASP A 260 13.53 -1.17 -2.64
N ILE A 261 13.83 -1.73 -3.83
CA ILE A 261 14.17 -0.94 -5.03
C ILE A 261 13.00 -0.04 -5.43
N GLN A 262 11.80 -0.59 -5.55
CA GLN A 262 10.61 0.11 -6.01
C GLN A 262 10.28 1.28 -5.08
N PHE A 263 10.25 1.06 -3.77
CA PHE A 263 9.87 2.07 -2.80
C PHE A 263 10.94 3.17 -2.70
N ALA A 264 12.22 2.81 -2.67
CA ALA A 264 13.30 3.81 -2.68
C ALA A 264 13.29 4.66 -3.96
N SER A 265 12.93 4.05 -5.09
CA SER A 265 12.80 4.76 -6.36
C SER A 265 11.58 5.67 -6.40
N LEU A 266 10.42 5.21 -5.91
CA LEU A 266 9.22 6.05 -5.82
C LEU A 266 9.44 7.23 -4.90
N ASP A 267 10.13 7.00 -3.79
CA ASP A 267 10.49 8.02 -2.82
C ASP A 267 11.44 9.09 -3.41
N SER A 268 12.45 8.66 -4.16
CA SER A 268 13.49 9.57 -4.69
C SER A 268 13.06 10.29 -5.97
N PHE A 269 12.34 9.62 -6.86
CA PHE A 269 12.04 10.12 -8.20
C PHE A 269 10.57 10.49 -8.40
N GLY A 270 9.68 10.06 -7.49
CA GLY A 270 8.25 10.35 -7.54
C GLY A 270 7.66 10.04 -8.92
N ARG A 271 7.12 11.06 -9.56
CA ARG A 271 6.43 10.92 -10.86
C ARG A 271 7.36 10.69 -12.05
N ALA A 272 8.66 10.98 -11.91
CA ALA A 272 9.64 10.77 -12.96
C ALA A 272 10.05 9.29 -13.10
N LEU A 273 9.69 8.44 -12.12
CA LEU A 273 10.04 7.02 -12.15
C LEU A 273 9.33 6.27 -13.29
N LEU A 274 10.12 5.70 -14.19
CA LEU A 274 9.65 4.80 -15.24
C LEU A 274 9.44 3.38 -14.68
N ARG A 275 8.30 3.14 -14.01
CA ARG A 275 7.97 1.87 -13.33
C ARG A 275 8.04 0.64 -14.25
N ASP A 276 7.58 0.77 -15.50
CA ASP A 276 7.62 -0.32 -16.48
C ASP A 276 9.05 -0.69 -16.90
N ASN A 277 9.93 0.31 -16.96
CA ASN A 277 11.35 0.10 -17.22
C ASN A 277 12.01 -0.60 -16.03
N LEU A 278 11.65 -0.21 -14.81
CA LEU A 278 12.13 -0.83 -13.58
C LEU A 278 11.75 -2.32 -13.49
N ASP A 279 10.49 -2.67 -13.78
CA ASP A 279 10.04 -4.07 -13.82
C ASP A 279 10.85 -4.89 -14.83
N ARG A 280 11.04 -4.34 -16.03
CA ARG A 280 11.74 -5.03 -17.12
C ARG A 280 13.20 -5.28 -16.76
N GLN A 281 13.89 -4.24 -16.28
CA GLN A 281 15.27 -4.35 -15.81
C GLN A 281 15.38 -5.35 -14.65
N TYR A 282 14.41 -5.39 -13.74
CA TYR A 282 14.47 -6.35 -12.63
C TYR A 282 14.40 -7.79 -13.12
N VAL A 283 13.50 -8.10 -14.06
CA VAL A 283 13.43 -9.43 -14.69
C VAL A 283 14.76 -9.78 -15.39
N GLU A 284 15.30 -8.85 -16.17
CA GLU A 284 16.53 -9.04 -16.93
C GLU A 284 17.74 -9.27 -16.00
N GLU A 285 17.94 -8.42 -15.00
CA GLU A 285 19.10 -8.49 -14.09
C GLU A 285 18.97 -9.63 -13.07
N TYR A 286 17.76 -9.97 -12.61
CA TYR A 286 17.52 -11.11 -11.74
C TYR A 286 17.97 -12.43 -12.40
N SER A 287 17.74 -12.58 -13.71
CA SER A 287 18.15 -13.77 -14.46
C SER A 287 19.68 -13.97 -14.53
N LYS A 288 20.46 -12.91 -14.27
CA LYS A 288 21.93 -12.93 -14.31
C LYS A 288 22.55 -13.27 -12.95
N LEU A 289 21.74 -13.46 -11.91
CA LEU A 289 22.24 -13.79 -10.58
C LEU A 289 22.97 -15.15 -10.58
N PRO A 290 24.08 -15.28 -9.84
CA PRO A 290 24.80 -16.53 -9.76
C PRO A 290 23.92 -17.69 -9.27
N PRO A 291 24.05 -18.92 -9.79
CA PRO A 291 23.22 -20.06 -9.37
C PRO A 291 23.24 -20.30 -7.86
N ARG A 292 24.39 -20.11 -7.21
CA ARG A 292 24.53 -20.24 -5.75
C ARG A 292 23.65 -19.26 -4.97
N ILE A 293 23.44 -18.05 -5.49
CA ILE A 293 22.56 -17.04 -4.88
C ILE A 293 21.10 -17.38 -5.20
N MET A 294 20.81 -17.78 -6.44
CA MET A 294 19.47 -18.20 -6.85
C MET A 294 18.91 -19.35 -6.01
N CYS A 295 19.76 -20.29 -5.59
CA CYS A 295 19.35 -21.41 -4.72
C CYS A 295 18.96 -20.99 -3.30
N ILE A 296 19.42 -19.84 -2.80
CA ILE A 296 19.16 -19.37 -1.43
C ILE A 296 18.20 -18.19 -1.38
N LEU A 297 17.80 -17.63 -2.52
CA LEU A 297 16.85 -16.52 -2.59
C LEU A 297 15.42 -16.98 -2.28
N PRO A 298 14.71 -16.32 -1.36
CA PRO A 298 13.32 -16.63 -1.07
C PRO A 298 12.39 -16.25 -2.23
N HIS A 299 11.20 -16.85 -2.24
CA HIS A 299 10.17 -16.63 -3.26
C HIS A 299 9.74 -15.16 -3.40
N GLN A 300 9.86 -14.37 -2.32
CA GLN A 300 9.53 -12.94 -2.33
C GLN A 300 10.40 -12.08 -3.22
N ASP A 301 11.60 -12.56 -3.59
CA ASP A 301 12.52 -11.82 -4.46
C ASP A 301 12.38 -12.22 -5.93
N LYS A 302 11.45 -13.13 -6.26
CA LYS A 302 11.15 -13.44 -7.65
C LYS A 302 10.54 -12.21 -8.34
N PRO A 303 10.84 -11.96 -9.63
CA PRO A 303 10.17 -10.92 -10.39
C PRO A 303 8.64 -11.12 -10.39
N GLN A 304 7.91 -10.01 -10.36
CA GLN A 304 6.45 -10.04 -10.46
C GLN A 304 5.99 -10.68 -11.77
N SER A 305 4.95 -11.51 -11.69
CA SER A 305 4.30 -12.12 -12.83
C SER A 305 3.67 -11.07 -13.77
N PRO A 306 3.41 -11.44 -15.04
CA PRO A 306 2.68 -10.56 -15.96
C PRO A 306 1.31 -10.12 -15.42
N VAL A 307 0.59 -10.98 -14.70
CA VAL A 307 -0.74 -10.67 -14.14
C VAL A 307 -0.62 -9.63 -13.02
N GLN A 308 0.31 -9.81 -12.07
CA GLN A 308 0.58 -8.81 -11.03
C GLN A 308 0.92 -7.44 -11.64
N ARG A 309 1.80 -7.43 -12.64
CA ARG A 309 2.15 -6.17 -13.34
C ARG A 309 0.95 -5.56 -14.07
N ALA A 310 0.07 -6.36 -14.65
CA ALA A 310 -1.16 -5.88 -15.29
C ALA A 310 -2.13 -5.28 -14.26
N CYS A 311 -2.38 -5.97 -13.13
CA CYS A 311 -3.21 -5.45 -12.04
C CYS A 311 -2.72 -4.08 -11.56
N ARG A 312 -1.41 -3.90 -11.42
CA ARG A 312 -0.81 -2.62 -11.03
C ARG A 312 -0.99 -1.50 -12.07
N LYS A 313 -1.10 -1.85 -13.36
CA LYS A 313 -1.22 -0.89 -14.48
C LYS A 313 -2.65 -0.44 -14.76
N VAL A 314 -3.65 -1.25 -14.41
CA VAL A 314 -5.07 -0.93 -14.64
C VAL A 314 -5.52 0.29 -13.83
N PHE A 315 -4.92 0.49 -12.65
CA PHE A 315 -5.28 1.54 -11.72
C PHE A 315 -4.27 2.69 -11.70
N LEU A 316 -4.72 3.84 -11.20
CA LEU A 316 -3.84 4.92 -10.80
C LEU A 316 -2.77 4.42 -9.81
N PRO A 317 -1.55 5.00 -9.86
CA PRO A 317 -0.46 4.68 -8.94
C PRO A 317 -0.88 4.86 -7.48
N LEU A 318 -0.49 3.93 -6.63
CA LEU A 318 -0.47 4.18 -5.19
C LEU A 318 0.63 5.19 -4.84
N ASP A 319 0.32 6.09 -3.91
CA ASP A 319 1.33 6.87 -3.18
C ASP A 319 2.20 5.91 -2.34
N LEU A 320 3.36 6.35 -1.88
CA LEU A 320 4.19 5.50 -1.03
C LEU A 320 3.59 5.34 0.38
N PHE A 321 3.16 6.43 1.03
CA PHE A 321 2.54 6.48 2.36
C PHE A 321 1.59 7.68 2.49
#